data_AF-A0A0L0VQS4-F1
#
_entry.id   AF-A0A0L0VQS4-F1
#
_cell.length_a   1.000
_cell.length_b   1.000
_cell.length_c   1.000
_cell.angle_alpha   90.00
_cell.angle_beta   90.00
_cell.angle_gamma   90.00
#
_symmetry.space_group_name_H-M   'P 1'
#
loop_
_entity.id
_entity.type
_entity.pdbx_description
1 polymer ?
#
loop_
_entity_poly.entity_id
_entity_poly.type
_entity_poly.pdbx_seq_one_letter_code
_entity_poly.pdbx_strand_id
1 'polypeptide(L)'
;MTEFLVHCHIPSHYRPVQEVLAKHEILHWSAFKGTSLETLKSLGLGWGPARLIHIRVLQMKAPVVLSDKLVIDDFLQLCHICQSSARTRCIRETRDLALLD
;
A
#
# COMPACT_ATOMS: atom_id res chain seq x y z
N MET A 1 6.83 -0.66 -15.23
CA MET A 1 5.98 -1.05 -14.07
C MET A 1 6.81 -1.29 -12.82
N THR A 2 7.83 -2.14 -12.87
CA THR A 2 8.67 -2.52 -11.72
C THR A 2 9.23 -1.33 -10.94
N GLU A 3 9.84 -0.36 -11.62
CA GLU A 3 10.38 0.86 -11.00
C GLU A 3 9.30 1.66 -10.25
N PHE A 4 8.10 1.75 -10.82
CA PHE A 4 6.98 2.42 -10.18
C PHE A 4 6.55 1.71 -8.89
N LEU A 5 6.49 0.38 -8.88
CA LEU A 5 6.16 -0.38 -7.67
C LEU A 5 7.21 -0.17 -6.57
N VAL A 6 8.49 -0.13 -6.95
CA VAL A 6 9.58 0.21 -6.03
C VAL A 6 9.38 1.61 -5.43
N HIS A 7 9.00 2.60 -6.25
CA HIS A 7 8.66 3.94 -5.76
C HIS A 7 7.40 3.99 -4.87
N CYS A 8 6.50 3.02 -5.01
CA CYS A 8 5.34 2.86 -4.12
C CYS A 8 5.69 2.07 -2.84
N HIS A 9 6.96 1.68 -2.64
CA HIS A 9 7.37 0.75 -1.58
C HIS A 9 6.66 -0.61 -1.61
N ILE A 10 6.26 -1.05 -2.81
CA ILE A 10 5.67 -2.37 -3.05
C ILE A 10 6.76 -3.26 -3.66
N PRO A 11 7.12 -4.39 -3.03
CA PRO A 11 8.08 -5.31 -3.60
C PRO A 11 7.63 -5.79 -4.98
N SER A 12 8.54 -5.81 -5.95
CA SER A 12 8.23 -6.21 -7.33
C SER A 12 7.69 -7.64 -7.42
N HIS A 13 8.04 -8.51 -6.49
CA HIS A 13 7.60 -9.90 -6.41
C HIS A 13 6.38 -10.11 -5.49
N TYR A 14 5.74 -9.05 -5.01
CA TYR A 14 4.57 -9.16 -4.16
C TYR A 14 3.37 -9.71 -4.95
N ARG A 15 3.14 -11.03 -4.81
CA ARG A 15 2.16 -11.81 -5.60
C ARG A 15 0.76 -11.18 -5.71
N PRO A 16 0.13 -10.69 -4.62
CA PRO A 16 -1.23 -10.15 -4.71
C PRO A 16 -1.35 -8.96 -5.68
N VAL A 17 -0.31 -8.12 -5.77
CA VAL A 17 -0.31 -7.02 -6.74
C VAL A 17 -0.02 -7.54 -8.14
N GLN A 18 0.93 -8.47 -8.30
CA GLN A 18 1.26 -9.05 -9.60
C GLN A 18 0.08 -9.80 -10.24
N GLU A 19 -0.71 -10.53 -9.45
CA GLU A 19 -1.91 -11.22 -9.91
C GLU A 19 -2.97 -10.25 -10.43
N VAL A 20 -3.18 -9.13 -9.73
CA VAL A 20 -4.12 -8.08 -10.18
C VAL A 20 -3.60 -7.40 -11.45
N LEU A 21 -2.31 -7.07 -11.52
CA LEU A 21 -1.71 -6.48 -12.71
C LEU A 21 -1.84 -7.40 -13.93
N ALA A 22 -1.57 -8.70 -13.76
CA ALA A 22 -1.70 -9.68 -14.82
C ALA A 22 -3.17 -9.88 -15.24
N LYS A 23 -4.08 -10.02 -14.27
CA LYS A 23 -5.52 -10.23 -14.52
C LYS A 23 -6.16 -9.12 -15.36
N HIS A 24 -5.74 -7.88 -15.14
CA HIS A 24 -6.28 -6.70 -15.85
C HIS A 24 -5.34 -6.17 -16.94
N GLU A 25 -4.33 -6.95 -17.33
CA GLU A 25 -3.35 -6.61 -18.37
C GLU A 25 -2.71 -5.21 -18.18
N ILE A 26 -2.44 -4.84 -16.93
CA ILE A 26 -1.87 -3.53 -16.59
C ILE A 26 -0.36 -3.57 -16.77
N LEU A 27 0.10 -3.20 -17.97
CA LEU A 27 1.52 -3.21 -18.33
C LEU A 27 2.27 -1.94 -17.90
N HIS A 28 1.56 -0.83 -17.69
CA HIS A 28 2.17 0.47 -17.41
C HIS A 28 1.45 1.26 -16.31
N TRP A 29 2.22 1.97 -15.48
CA TRP A 29 1.71 2.68 -14.30
C TRP A 29 0.71 3.80 -14.64
N SER A 30 0.77 4.33 -15.87
CA SER A 30 -0.14 5.37 -16.33
C SER A 30 -1.60 4.95 -16.30
N ALA A 31 -1.90 3.66 -16.30
CA ALA A 31 -3.25 3.13 -16.13
C ALA A 31 -3.91 3.58 -14.80
N PHE A 32 -3.11 3.91 -13.79
CA PHE A 32 -3.60 4.41 -12.51
C PHE A 32 -3.86 5.93 -12.51
N LYS A 33 -3.51 6.66 -13.57
CA LYS A 33 -3.74 8.10 -13.63
C LYS A 33 -5.23 8.40 -13.61
N GLY A 34 -5.68 9.10 -12.57
CA GLY A 34 -7.09 9.50 -12.44
C GLY A 34 -7.99 8.43 -11.84
N THR A 35 -7.45 7.27 -11.46
CA THR A 35 -8.22 6.26 -10.72
C THR A 35 -8.40 6.68 -9.27
N SER A 36 -9.61 6.49 -8.74
CA SER A 36 -9.89 6.66 -7.31
C SER A 36 -9.34 5.50 -6.48
N LEU A 37 -9.18 5.70 -5.18
CA LEU A 37 -8.80 4.63 -4.26
C LEU A 37 -9.82 3.46 -4.29
N GLU A 38 -11.11 3.77 -4.39
CA GLU A 38 -12.17 2.76 -4.45
C GLU A 38 -12.10 1.95 -5.75
N THR A 39 -11.73 2.59 -6.86
CA THR A 39 -11.46 1.88 -8.14
C THR A 39 -10.28 0.93 -8.00
N LEU A 40 -9.20 1.33 -7.32
CA LEU A 40 -8.05 0.45 -7.09
C LEU A 40 -8.43 -0.76 -6.22
N LYS A 41 -9.28 -0.56 -5.21
CA LYS A 41 -9.82 -1.66 -4.39
C LYS A 41 -10.73 -2.59 -5.20
N SER A 42 -11.60 -2.03 -6.06
CA SER A 42 -12.50 -2.85 -6.89
C SER A 42 -11.77 -3.67 -7.95
N LEU A 43 -10.56 -3.26 -8.36
CA LEU A 43 -9.66 -4.08 -9.19
C LEU A 43 -9.14 -5.33 -8.46
N GLY A 44 -9.27 -5.40 -7.14
CA GLY A 44 -8.80 -6.50 -6.31
C GLY A 44 -7.52 -6.19 -5.54
N LEU A 45 -7.02 -4.95 -5.57
CA LEU A 45 -5.90 -4.56 -4.71
C LEU A 45 -6.36 -4.47 -3.25
N GLY A 46 -5.58 -5.07 -2.35
CA GLY A 46 -5.74 -4.85 -0.92
C GLY A 46 -5.59 -3.37 -0.56
N TRP A 47 -6.20 -2.96 0.56
CA TRP A 47 -6.22 -1.56 1.01
C TRP A 47 -4.82 -0.92 1.05
N GLY A 48 -3.81 -1.63 1.57
CA GLY A 48 -2.43 -1.14 1.66
C GLY A 48 -1.82 -0.80 0.29
N PRO A 49 -1.68 -1.78 -0.63
CA PRO A 49 -1.21 -1.52 -1.99
C PRO A 49 -2.02 -0.45 -2.74
N ALA A 50 -3.35 -0.47 -2.61
CA ALA A 50 -4.22 0.52 -3.25
C ALA A 50 -3.92 1.95 -2.77
N ARG A 51 -3.73 2.14 -1.45
CA ARG A 51 -3.37 3.44 -0.85
C ARG A 51 -2.00 3.92 -1.33
N LEU A 52 -0.99 3.05 -1.33
CA LEU A 52 0.38 3.38 -1.76
C LEU A 52 0.42 3.82 -3.24
N ILE A 53 -0.23 3.06 -4.12
CA ILE A 53 -0.33 3.41 -5.55
C ILE A 53 -1.07 4.73 -5.73
N HIS A 54 -2.18 4.94 -5.04
CA HIS A 54 -2.98 6.16 -5.15
C HIS A 54 -2.18 7.41 -4.77
N ILE A 55 -1.50 7.37 -3.62
CA ILE A 55 -0.65 8.46 -3.14
C ILE A 55 0.45 8.76 -4.16
N ARG A 56 1.13 7.72 -4.68
CA ARG A 56 2.24 7.92 -5.61
C ARG A 56 1.78 8.57 -6.92
N VAL A 57 0.62 8.16 -7.44
CA VAL A 57 0.05 8.76 -8.66
C VAL A 57 -0.35 10.21 -8.44
N LEU A 58 -0.88 10.56 -7.25
CA LEU A 58 -1.23 11.95 -6.92
C LEU A 58 0.02 12.84 -6.82
N GLN A 59 1.09 12.33 -6.21
CA GLN A 59 2.38 13.04 -6.14
C GLN A 59 3.00 13.30 -7.51
N MET A 60 2.74 12.45 -8.51
CA MET A 60 3.20 12.64 -9.88
C MET A 60 2.37 13.66 -10.68
N LYS A 61 1.19 14.05 -10.20
CA LYS A 61 0.30 15.01 -10.87
C LYS A 61 0.44 16.45 -10.38
N ALA A 62 0.98 16.67 -9.19
CA ALA A 62 1.09 18.00 -8.60
C ALA A 62 2.53 18.54 -8.67
N PRO A 63 2.75 19.84 -8.93
CA PRO A 63 3.95 20.49 -8.44
C PRO A 63 3.93 20.37 -6.91
N VAL A 64 5.03 19.84 -6.35
CA VAL A 64 5.22 19.59 -4.93
C VAL A 64 4.84 20.82 -4.09
N VAL A 65 3.81 20.69 -3.26
CA VAL A 65 3.69 21.42 -1.99
C VAL A 65 3.47 20.35 -0.92
N LEU A 66 4.56 19.70 -0.54
CA LEU A 66 4.61 18.77 0.58
C LEU A 66 4.61 19.64 1.84
N SER A 67 3.52 19.66 2.59
CA SER A 67 3.59 20.05 4.01
C SER A 67 3.95 18.79 4.80
N ASP A 68 5.15 18.80 5.36
CA ASP A 68 5.92 17.69 5.94
C ASP A 68 5.33 17.04 7.21
N LYS A 69 4.04 16.69 7.25
CA LYS A 69 3.44 16.09 8.48
C LYS A 69 2.52 14.89 8.30
N LEU A 70 2.28 14.38 7.08
CA LEU A 70 1.21 13.39 6.85
C LEU A 70 1.66 11.95 6.52
N VAL A 71 2.80 11.48 7.02
CA VAL A 71 3.26 10.11 6.71
C VAL A 71 3.44 9.23 7.94
N ILE A 72 3.66 9.77 9.14
CA ILE A 72 3.94 8.96 10.34
C ILE A 72 2.73 8.83 11.27
N ASP A 73 1.89 9.86 11.42
CA ASP A 73 0.75 9.81 12.34
C ASP A 73 -0.39 8.88 11.89
N ASP A 74 -0.65 8.75 10.59
CA ASP A 74 -1.67 7.82 10.05
C ASP A 74 -1.32 6.34 10.34
N PHE A 75 -0.02 6.00 10.44
CA PHE A 75 0.43 4.64 10.75
C PHE A 75 0.21 4.29 12.23
N LEU A 76 0.36 5.25 13.14
CA LEU A 76 0.14 5.04 14.57
C LEU A 76 -1.36 5.00 14.93
N GLN A 77 -2.21 5.75 14.23
CA GLN A 77 -3.66 5.67 14.42
C GLN A 77 -4.27 4.36 13.92
N LEU A 78 -3.72 3.75 12.87
CA LEU A 78 -4.18 2.44 12.40
C LEU A 78 -3.83 1.28 13.35
N CYS A 79 -2.71 1.37 14.07
CA CYS A 79 -2.38 0.41 15.13
C CYS A 79 -3.39 0.46 16.29
N HIS A 80 -3.93 1.63 16.63
CA HIS A 80 -4.96 1.77 17.68
C HIS A 80 -6.34 1.26 17.25
N ILE A 81 -6.71 1.34 15.97
CA ILE A 81 -8.00 0.83 15.47
C ILE A 81 -8.04 -0.71 15.46
N CYS A 82 -6.89 -1.39 15.33
CA CYS A 82 -6.83 -2.86 15.36
C CYS A 82 -7.01 -3.48 16.77
N GLN A 83 -6.96 -2.71 17.86
CA GLN A 83 -7.12 -3.27 19.22
C GLN A 83 -8.58 -3.47 19.64
N SER A 84 -9.56 -2.83 19.00
CA SER A 84 -10.96 -2.82 19.46
C SER A 84 -11.87 -3.86 18.77
N SER A 85 -11.38 -4.61 17.78
CA SER A 85 -12.16 -5.70 17.18
C SER A 85 -11.60 -7.06 17.59
N ALA A 86 -12.15 -7.60 18.67
CA ALA A 86 -12.03 -9.01 18.99
C ALA A 86 -12.43 -9.84 17.76
N ARG A 87 -11.51 -10.71 17.31
CA ARG A 87 -11.60 -11.62 16.14
C ARG A 87 -11.16 -11.05 14.79
N THR A 88 -9.88 -10.71 14.65
CA THR A 88 -9.17 -11.14 13.43
C THR A 88 -7.71 -11.42 13.77
N ARG A 89 -7.29 -12.65 13.51
CA ARG A 89 -5.93 -13.18 13.63
C ARG A 89 -4.99 -12.33 12.77
N CYS A 90 -4.38 -11.30 13.35
CA CYS A 90 -3.31 -10.56 12.70
C CYS A 90 -2.06 -11.45 12.75
N ILE A 91 -1.77 -12.12 11.65
CA ILE A 91 -0.57 -12.93 11.49
C ILE A 91 0.63 -11.97 11.45
N ARG A 92 1.35 -11.89 12.55
CA ARG A 92 2.79 -11.60 12.55
C ARG A 92 3.47 -12.52 13.55
N GLU A 93 3.81 -13.71 13.04
CA GLU A 93 5.00 -14.44 13.46
C GLU A 93 6.24 -13.54 13.33
N THR A 94 7.26 -13.92 14.10
CA THR A 94 8.64 -13.41 14.14
C THR A 94 8.86 -12.05 14.79
N ARG A 95 8.83 -12.07 16.13
CA ARG A 95 9.89 -11.45 16.94
C ARG A 95 10.01 -12.14 18.31
N ASP A 96 10.32 -13.43 18.28
CA ASP A 96 10.91 -14.14 19.41
C ASP A 96 12.32 -14.58 19.01
N LEU A 97 13.29 -13.71 19.29
CA LEU A 97 14.72 -14.03 19.42
C LEU A 97 15.41 -12.77 19.94
N ALA A 98 15.08 -12.41 21.18
CA ALA A 98 15.90 -11.55 22.04
C ALA A 98 15.28 -11.58 23.44
N LEU A 99 15.56 -12.63 24.20
CA LEU A 99 15.64 -12.64 25.67
C LEU A 99 16.01 -14.06 26.12
N LEU A 100 17.30 -14.36 26.04
CA LEU A 100 18.01 -15.35 26.84
C LEU A 100 19.43 -14.83 26.98
N ASP A 101 19.60 -13.93 27.94
CA ASP A 101 20.64 -13.93 28.97
C ASP A 101 20.26 -12.89 30.05
#